data_AF-A0A2S4PNC3-F1
#
_entry.id   AF-A0A2S4PNC3-F1
#
_cell.length_a   1.000
_cell.length_b   1.000
_cell.length_c   1.000
_cell.angle_alpha   90.00
_cell.angle_beta   90.00
_cell.angle_gamma   90.00
#
_symmetry.space_group_name_H-M   'P 1'
#
loop_
_entity.id
_entity.type
_entity.pdbx_description
1 polymer ?
#
loop_
_entity_poly.entity_id
_entity_poly.type
_entity_poly.pdbx_seq_one_letter_code
_entity_poly.pdbx_strand_id
1 'polypeptide(L)'
;MQDNAPTHAAANTMEERSQRLIQPIFWSSIFSDLNPIEDVLDRMKDQIQRHNPNLGSGRQRTQDSLCLIVKQAWDSLSSENLVRLIESMPAGYKA
;
A
#
# COMPACT_ATOMS: atom_id res chain seq x y z
N MET A 1 -2.90 6.91 -7.20
CA MET A 1 -4.07 6.84 -6.30
C MET A 1 -3.56 7.03 -4.89
N GLN A 2 -4.28 7.77 -4.06
CA GLN A 2 -3.93 8.00 -2.65
C GLN A 2 -5.25 8.17 -1.88
N ASP A 3 -5.22 7.99 -0.56
CA ASP A 3 -6.37 8.29 0.27
C ASP A 3 -6.59 9.82 0.39
N ASN A 4 -7.66 10.20 1.10
CA ASN A 4 -8.01 11.60 1.33
C ASN A 4 -7.52 12.12 2.70
N ALA A 5 -6.46 11.56 3.28
CA ALA A 5 -5.95 12.08 4.55
C ALA A 5 -5.56 13.57 4.41
N PRO A 6 -5.79 14.41 5.43
CA PRO A 6 -5.62 15.87 5.31
C PRO A 6 -4.22 16.30 4.84
N THR A 7 -3.19 15.53 5.19
CA THR A 7 -1.80 15.76 4.77
C THR A 7 -1.60 15.68 3.26
N HIS A 8 -2.42 14.90 2.54
CA HIS A 8 -2.39 14.82 1.08
C HIS A 8 -3.00 16.05 0.39
N ALA A 9 -3.82 16.84 1.10
CA ALA A 9 -4.44 18.07 0.62
C ALA A 9 -3.74 19.34 1.14
N ALA A 10 -2.66 19.21 1.92
CA ALA A 10 -1.88 20.34 2.41
C ALA A 10 -1.29 21.16 1.25
N ALA A 11 -1.22 22.49 1.40
CA ALA A 11 -0.79 23.41 0.34
C ALA A 11 0.56 23.03 -0.27
N ASN A 12 1.57 22.74 0.57
CA ASN A 12 2.90 22.33 0.11
C ASN A 12 2.87 21.02 -0.69
N THR A 13 2.04 20.06 -0.29
CA THR A 13 1.87 18.78 -1.00
C THR A 13 1.21 19.00 -2.36
N MET A 14 0.19 19.86 -2.43
CA MET A 14 -0.50 20.18 -3.68
C MET A 14 0.41 20.95 -4.65
N GLU A 15 1.25 21.86 -4.14
CA GLU A 15 2.23 22.59 -4.94
C GLU A 15 3.29 21.65 -5.52
N GLU A 16 3.90 20.79 -4.70
CA GLU A 16 4.90 19.81 -5.14
C GLU A 16 4.35 18.90 -6.23
N ARG A 17 3.11 18.44 -6.05
CA ARG A 17 2.41 17.62 -7.01
C ARG A 17 2.20 18.33 -8.34
N SER A 18 1.79 19.60 -8.29
CA SER A 18 1.57 20.46 -9.45
C SER A 18 2.87 20.66 -10.24
N GLN A 19 3.98 20.93 -9.53
CA GLN A 19 5.31 21.07 -10.15
C GLN A 19 5.76 19.79 -10.87
N ARG A 20 5.36 18.62 -10.38
CA ARG A 20 5.66 17.32 -11.01
C ARG A 20 4.63 16.86 -12.04
N LEU A 21 3.61 17.67 -12.34
CA LEU A 21 2.52 17.35 -13.26
C LEU A 21 1.74 16.07 -12.90
N ILE A 22 1.71 15.72 -11.61
CA ILE A 22 1.03 14.51 -11.14
C ILE A 22 -0.46 14.83 -10.95
N GLN A 23 -1.36 14.14 -11.65
CA GLN A 23 -2.80 14.33 -11.46
C GLN A 23 -3.38 13.28 -10.49
N PRO A 24 -4.15 13.67 -9.46
CA PRO A 24 -4.82 12.72 -8.60
C PRO A 24 -5.96 12.03 -9.31
N ILE A 25 -6.00 10.72 -9.18
CA ILE A 25 -7.26 9.99 -9.36
C ILE A 25 -8.08 10.31 -8.12
N PHE A 26 -9.28 10.86 -8.31
CA PHE A 26 -10.24 11.06 -7.24
C PHE A 26 -10.57 9.69 -6.64
N TRP A 27 -10.48 9.59 -5.32
CA TRP A 27 -10.83 8.39 -4.57
C TRP A 27 -11.85 8.78 -3.51
N SER A 28 -13.01 8.14 -3.46
CA SER A 28 -13.99 8.47 -2.42
C SER A 28 -13.57 7.86 -1.08
N SER A 29 -13.78 8.62 0.00
CA SER A 29 -13.51 8.17 1.38
C SER A 29 -14.31 6.90 1.76
N ILE A 30 -15.44 6.66 1.09
CA ILE A 30 -16.31 5.49 1.31
C ILE A 30 -15.67 4.20 0.74
N PHE A 31 -14.69 4.33 -0.16
CA PHE A 31 -14.04 3.21 -0.85
C PHE A 31 -12.58 3.02 -0.42
N SER A 32 -12.23 3.37 0.83
CA SER A 32 -10.88 3.14 1.36
C SER A 32 -10.44 1.66 1.20
N ASP A 33 -11.37 0.73 1.43
CA ASP A 33 -11.15 -0.72 1.31
C ASP A 33 -10.96 -1.21 -0.13
N LEU A 34 -11.16 -0.35 -1.14
CA LEU A 34 -10.98 -0.70 -2.55
C LEU A 34 -9.64 -0.22 -3.12
N ASN A 35 -8.77 0.38 -2.29
CA ASN A 35 -7.44 0.76 -2.74
C ASN A 35 -6.62 -0.53 -2.95
N PRO A 36 -6.06 -0.77 -4.16
CA PRO A 36 -5.32 -1.99 -4.46
C PRO A 36 -4.12 -2.21 -3.53
N ILE A 37 -3.61 -1.17 -2.85
CA ILE A 37 -2.54 -1.35 -1.88
C ILE A 37 -2.97 -2.21 -0.68
N GLU A 38 -4.25 -2.23 -0.30
CA GLU A 38 -4.73 -3.05 0.82
C GLU A 38 -4.59 -4.55 0.51
N ASP A 39 -4.93 -4.97 -0.71
CA ASP A 39 -4.74 -6.36 -1.17
C ASP A 39 -3.23 -6.73 -1.21
N VAL A 40 -2.38 -5.79 -1.61
CA VAL A 40 -0.92 -5.96 -1.57
C VAL A 40 -0.43 -6.13 -0.12
N LEU A 41 -0.90 -5.29 0.81
CA LEU A 41 -0.55 -5.35 2.22
C LEU A 41 -1.04 -6.65 2.86
N ASP A 42 -2.24 -7.14 2.52
CA ASP A 42 -2.76 -8.44 2.96
C ASP A 42 -1.85 -9.58 2.51
N ARG A 43 -1.45 -9.62 1.24
CA ARG A 43 -0.51 -10.62 0.73
C ARG A 43 0.85 -10.55 1.43
N MET A 44 1.35 -9.35 1.70
CA MET A 44 2.61 -9.19 2.44
C MET A 44 2.47 -9.70 3.88
N LYS A 45 1.37 -9.37 4.57
CA LYS A 45 1.11 -9.88 5.93
C LYS A 45 1.07 -11.41 5.95
N ASP A 46 0.42 -12.02 4.96
CA ASP A 46 0.39 -13.46 4.76
C ASP A 46 1.78 -14.07 4.59
N GLN A 47 2.63 -13.48 3.74
CA GLN A 47 4.02 -13.92 3.55
C GLN A 47 4.83 -13.80 4.84
N ILE A 48 4.71 -12.67 5.53
CA ILE A 48 5.40 -12.42 6.80
C ILE A 48 4.96 -13.47 7.83
N GLN A 49 3.66 -13.70 7.99
CA GLN A 49 3.12 -14.63 8.97
C GLN A 49 3.55 -16.09 8.69
N ARG A 50 3.60 -16.50 7.42
CA ARG A 50 4.02 -17.86 7.02
C ARG A 50 5.50 -18.11 7.31
N HIS A 51 6.36 -17.13 7.07
CA HIS A 51 7.82 -17.32 7.14
C HIS A 51 8.45 -16.84 8.46
N ASN A 52 7.75 -16.03 9.25
CA ASN A 52 8.30 -15.37 10.43
C ASN A 52 7.38 -15.55 11.65
N PRO A 53 7.29 -16.78 12.21
CA PRO A 53 6.43 -17.04 13.36
C PRO A 53 6.79 -16.14 14.56
N ASN A 54 5.82 -15.90 15.44
CA ASN A 54 6.03 -15.09 16.64
C ASN A 54 7.16 -15.65 17.50
N LEU A 55 8.00 -14.77 18.05
CA LEU A 55 9.17 -15.16 18.86
C LEU A 55 8.79 -15.72 20.25
N GLY A 56 7.51 -15.72 20.61
CA GLY A 56 7.01 -16.15 21.92
C GLY A 56 7.30 -15.15 23.04
N SER A 57 6.67 -15.39 24.20
CA SER A 57 6.96 -14.67 25.47
C SER A 57 6.96 -13.14 25.39
N GLY A 58 6.12 -12.55 24.53
CA GLY A 58 6.04 -11.10 24.34
C GLY A 58 7.27 -10.46 23.69
N ARG A 59 8.22 -11.25 23.17
CA ARG A 59 9.41 -10.75 22.50
C ARG A 59 9.05 -10.13 21.15
N GLN A 60 9.63 -8.97 20.88
CA GLN A 60 9.49 -8.28 19.60
C GLN A 60 10.78 -8.37 18.79
N ARG A 61 10.65 -8.29 17.47
CA ARG A 61 11.79 -8.17 16.56
C ARG A 61 12.38 -6.76 16.66
N THR A 62 13.68 -6.63 16.36
CA THR A 62 14.31 -5.32 16.21
C THR A 62 13.75 -4.61 14.97
N GLN A 63 13.88 -3.29 14.92
CA GLN A 63 13.46 -2.50 13.76
C GLN A 63 14.15 -2.97 12.47
N ASP A 64 15.47 -3.20 12.51
CA ASP A 64 16.21 -3.65 11.32
C ASP A 64 15.74 -5.01 10.81
N SER A 65 15.46 -5.93 11.75
CA SER A 65 14.90 -7.24 11.41
C SER A 65 13.51 -7.11 10.78
N LEU A 66 12.66 -6.21 11.31
CA LEU A 66 11.34 -5.96 10.75
C LEU A 66 11.45 -5.36 9.34
N CYS A 67 12.32 -4.38 9.12
CA CYS A 67 12.56 -3.79 7.79
C CYS A 67 13.00 -4.84 6.77
N LEU A 68 13.91 -5.75 7.16
CA LEU A 68 14.35 -6.83 6.29
C LEU A 68 13.20 -7.77 5.92
N ILE A 69 12.38 -8.16 6.90
CA ILE A 69 11.23 -9.06 6.69
C ILE A 69 10.20 -8.41 5.77
N VAL A 70 9.86 -7.14 5.99
CA VAL A 70 8.93 -6.40 5.13
C VAL A 70 9.46 -6.31 3.70
N LYS A 71 10.76 -6.03 3.54
CA LYS A 71 11.40 -6.00 2.23
C LYS A 71 11.35 -7.34 1.52
N GLN A 72 11.66 -8.44 2.22
CA GLN A 72 11.56 -9.80 1.66
C GLN A 72 10.13 -10.14 1.23
N ALA A 73 9.13 -9.76 2.03
CA ALA A 73 7.73 -9.95 1.67
C ALA A 73 7.34 -9.15 0.42
N TRP A 74 7.80 -7.90 0.31
CA TRP A 74 7.62 -7.07 -0.87
C TRP A 74 8.28 -7.68 -2.12
N ASP A 75 9.54 -8.09 -2.01
CA ASP A 75 10.33 -8.65 -3.11
C ASP A 75 9.78 -10.02 -3.59
N SER A 76 8.98 -10.70 -2.76
CA SER A 76 8.30 -11.94 -3.13
C SER A 76 7.07 -11.74 -4.04
N LEU A 77 6.57 -10.51 -4.15
CA LEU A 77 5.40 -10.20 -4.97
C LEU A 77 5.78 -10.17 -6.46
N SER A 78 5.09 -10.97 -7.26
CA SER A 78 5.25 -10.93 -8.72
C SER A 78 4.68 -9.63 -9.30
N SER A 79 5.46 -8.94 -10.14
CA SER A 79 5.00 -7.78 -10.90
C SER A 79 3.77 -8.11 -11.76
N GLU A 80 3.66 -9.33 -12.26
CA GLU A 80 2.49 -9.78 -13.03
C GLU A 80 1.22 -9.77 -12.17
N ASN A 81 1.31 -10.22 -10.92
CA ASN A 81 0.18 -10.19 -9.98
C ASN A 81 -0.22 -8.74 -9.65
N LEU A 82 0.76 -7.84 -9.52
CA LEU A 82 0.49 -6.42 -9.28
C LEU A 82 -0.21 -5.76 -10.47
N VAL A 83 0.22 -6.08 -11.70
CA VAL A 83 -0.44 -5.58 -12.92
C VAL A 83 -1.88 -6.08 -13.00
N ARG A 84 -2.10 -7.40 -12.82
CA ARG A 84 -3.45 -7.98 -12.82
C ARG A 84 -4.36 -7.38 -11.75
N LEU A 85 -3.80 -7.03 -10.59
CA LEU A 85 -4.56 -6.37 -9.52
C LEU A 85 -5.04 -4.98 -9.95
N ILE A 86 -4.17 -4.18 -10.56
CA ILE A 86 -4.55 -2.87 -11.10
C ILE A 86 -5.57 -3.02 -12.23
N GLU A 87 -5.40 -3.98 -13.13
CA GLU A 87 -6.33 -4.27 -14.23
C GLU A 87 -7.69 -4.79 -13.73
N SER A 88 -7.74 -5.46 -12.58
CA SER A 88 -8.98 -5.92 -11.96
C SER A 88 -9.82 -4.80 -11.36
N MET A 89 -9.24 -3.61 -11.19
CA MET A 89 -9.99 -2.46 -10.68
C MET A 89 -11.04 -2.04 -11.70
N PRO A 90 -12.31 -1.88 -11.29
CA PRO A 90 -13.35 -1.48 -12.22
C PRO A 90 -13.01 -0.12 -12.84
N ALA A 91 -13.03 -0.06 -14.16
CA ALA A 91 -12.85 1.16 -14.95
C ALA A 91 -14.08 2.08 -14.80
N GLY A 92 -14.27 2.67 -13.62
CA GLY A 92 -15.40 3.55 -13.40
C GLY A 92 -15.84 3.65 -11.96
N TYR A 93 -15.01 4.23 -11.10
CA TYR A 93 -15.56 5.13 -10.07
C TYR A 93 -15.54 6.54 -10.64
N LYS A 94 -16.40 6.77 -11.64
CA LYS A 94 -16.79 8.12 -12.06
C LYS A 94 -17.70 8.65 -10.95
N ALA A 95 -17.29 9.77 -10.33
CA ALA A 95 -18.23 10.63 -9.63
C ALA A 95 -19.23 11.23 -10.62
#